data_AF-E3P6L9-F1
#
_entry.id   AF-E3P6L9-F1
#
_cell.length_a   1.000
_cell.length_b   1.000
_cell.length_c   1.000
_cell.angle_alpha   90.00
_cell.angle_beta   90.00
_cell.angle_gamma   90.00
#
_symmetry.space_group_name_H-M   'P 1'
#
loop_
_entity.id
_entity.type
_entity.pdbx_description
1 polymer ?
#
loop_
_entity_poly.entity_id
_entity_poly.type
_entity_poly.pdbx_seq_one_letter_code
_entity_poly.pdbx_strand_id
1 'polypeptide(L)' 'KEVSSYLKKVGYNPDKIPFVPISGFEGDNMIERSTNLDWYKGPTLLEALDQINEPKRP' A
#
# COMPACT_ATOMS: atom_id res chain seq x y z
N LYS A 1 -11.71 -5.25 4.38
CA LYS A 1 -12.43 -6.12 3.39
C LYS A 1 -13.29 -5.32 2.42
N GLU A 2 -13.90 -4.21 2.83
CA GLU A 2 -14.78 -3.41 1.96
C GLU A 2 -14.07 -2.86 0.71
N VAL A 3 -12.88 -2.26 0.89
CA VAL A 3 -12.07 -1.73 -0.22
C VAL A 3 -11.67 -2.85 -1.20
N SER A 4 -11.23 -4.01 -0.71
CA SER A 4 -10.89 -5.15 -1.56
C SER A 4 -12.09 -5.64 -2.40
N SER A 5 -13.28 -5.67 -1.80
CA SER A 5 -14.53 -6.02 -2.50
C SER A 5 -14.90 -4.96 -3.54
N TYR A 6 -14.70 -3.68 -3.24
CA TYR A 6 -14.95 -2.59 -4.18
C TYR A 6 -13.99 -2.66 -5.38
N LEU A 7 -12.69 -2.83 -5.13
CA LEU A 7 -11.67 -3.01 -6.16
C LEU A 7 -12.01 -4.16 -7.12
N LYS A 8 -12.48 -5.29 -6.58
CA LYS A 8 -12.93 -6.41 -7.39
C LYS A 8 -14.14 -6.06 -8.28
N LYS A 9 -15.09 -5.25 -7.77
CA LYS A 9 -16.26 -4.80 -8.54
C LYS A 9 -15.89 -3.86 -9.68
N VAL A 10 -14.91 -2.98 -9.48
CA VAL A 10 -14.45 -2.03 -10.51
C VAL A 10 -13.41 -2.64 -11.48
N GLY A 11 -13.11 -3.94 -11.37
CA GLY A 11 -12.26 -4.67 -12.30
C GLY A 11 -10.78 -4.76 -11.93
N TYR A 12 -10.38 -4.30 -10.74
CA TYR A 12 -9.02 -4.43 -10.25
C TYR A 12 -8.82 -5.73 -9.47
N ASN A 13 -7.64 -6.33 -9.58
CA ASN A 13 -7.24 -7.47 -8.76
C ASN A 13 -6.70 -6.98 -7.40
N PRO A 14 -7.42 -7.18 -6.28
CA PRO A 14 -6.99 -6.71 -4.97
C PRO A 14 -5.70 -7.39 -4.48
N ASP A 15 -5.35 -8.58 -4.98
CA ASP A 15 -4.11 -9.28 -4.59
C ASP A 15 -2.86 -8.61 -5.17
N LYS A 16 -3.03 -7.77 -6.20
CA LYS A 16 -1.94 -6.99 -6.82
C LYS A 16 -1.82 -5.57 -6.27
N ILE A 17 -2.67 -5.20 -5.31
CA ILE A 17 -2.73 -3.85 -4.76
C ILE A 17 -2.23 -3.89 -3.31
N PRO A 18 -1.06 -3.33 -2.99
CA PRO A 18 -0.58 -3.25 -1.62
C PRO A 18 -1.45 -2.30 -0.79
N PHE A 19 -1.72 -2.66 0.46
CA PHE A 19 -2.41 -1.82 1.43
C PHE A 19 -1.41 -1.38 2.50
N VAL A 20 -1.11 -0.08 2.57
CA VAL A 20 -0.18 0.50 3.53
C VAL A 20 -0.97 1.40 4.49
N PRO A 21 -1.00 1.11 5.80
CA PRO A 21 -1.58 2.02 6.78
C PRO A 21 -0.61 3.18 7.04
N ILE A 22 -1.04 4.40 6.76
CA ILE A 22 -0.23 5.61 6.91
C ILE A 22 -0.91 6.63 7.83
N SER A 23 -0.10 7.47 8.48
CA SER A 23 -0.57 8.69 9.15
C SER A 23 0.16 9.88 8.57
N GLY A 24 -0.54 10.76 7.85
CA GLY A 24 0.07 11.97 7.29
C GLY A 24 0.38 13.04 8.36
N PHE A 25 -0.21 12.94 9.54
CA PHE A 25 0.01 13.89 10.64
C PHE A 25 1.25 13.51 11.46
N GLU A 26 1.37 12.24 11.83
CA GLU A 26 2.50 11.70 12.62
C GLU A 26 3.67 11.24 11.74
N GLY A 27 3.47 11.10 10.42
CA GLY A 27 4.47 10.63 9.47
C GLY A 27 4.61 9.10 9.41
N ASP A 28 3.69 8.35 10.03
CA ASP A 28 3.76 6.89 10.13
C ASP A 28 3.75 6.20 8.76
N ASN A 29 4.72 5.31 8.54
CA ASN A 29 4.85 4.46 7.35
C ASN A 29 4.91 5.23 6.02
N MET A 30 5.27 6.52 6.02
CA MET A 30 5.44 7.29 4.78
C MET A 30 6.79 6.99 4.11
N ILE A 31 7.87 7.21 4.83
CA ILE A 31 9.26 6.98 4.38
C ILE A 31 9.89 5.93 5.29
N GLU A 32 9.82 6.17 6.60
CA GLU A 32 10.30 5.26 7.64
C GLU A 32 9.14 4.46 8.25
N ARG A 33 9.47 3.29 8.84
CA ARG A 33 8.47 2.47 9.52
C ARG A 33 8.05 3.12 10.84
N SER A 34 6.74 3.10 11.08
CA SER A 34 6.17 3.57 12.34
C SER A 34 6.53 2.64 13.50
N THR A 35 6.84 3.22 14.66
CA THR A 35 6.93 2.51 15.95
C THR A 35 5.59 2.36 16.65
N ASN A 36 4.52 2.99 16.13
CA ASN A 36 3.17 2.96 16.71
C ASN A 36 2.33 1.79 16.17
N LEU A 37 2.82 1.13 15.11
CA LEU A 37 2.09 0.12 14.34
C LEU A 37 2.84 -1.22 14.31
N ASP A 38 3.22 -1.75 15.47
CA ASP A 38 3.99 -3.00 15.61
C ASP A 38 3.36 -4.22 14.92
N TRP A 39 2.04 -4.21 14.72
CA TRP A 39 1.31 -5.26 14.01
C TRP A 39 1.53 -5.23 12.49
N TYR A 40 1.93 -4.10 11.92
CA TYR A 40 2.15 -3.94 10.49
C TYR A 40 3.60 -4.23 10.13
N LYS A 41 3.82 -5.31 9.35
CA LYS A 41 5.14 -5.75 8.91
C LYS A 41 5.42 -5.47 7.43
N GLY A 42 4.48 -4.84 6.73
CA GLY A 42 4.59 -4.53 5.30
C GLY A 42 5.49 -3.33 4.99
N PRO A 43 5.61 -2.95 3.71
CA PRO A 43 6.45 -1.85 3.27
C PRO A 43 5.91 -0.48 3.71
N THR A 44 6.76 0.54 3.75
CA THR A 44 6.35 1.95 3.82
C THR A 44 5.76 2.40 2.47
N LEU A 45 5.15 3.58 2.43
CA LEU A 45 4.56 4.11 1.20
C LEU A 45 5.63 4.28 0.11
N LEU A 46 6.81 4.80 0.44
CA LEU A 46 7.92 4.93 -0.50
C LEU A 46 8.36 3.55 -1.04
N GLU A 47 8.59 2.59 -0.15
CA GLU A 47 8.97 1.23 -0.54
C GLU A 47 7.92 0.55 -1.43
N ALA A 48 6.63 0.80 -1.17
CA ALA A 48 5.54 0.27 -1.98
C ALA A 48 5.51 0.88 -3.38
N LEU A 49 5.88 2.15 -3.53
CA LEU A 49 5.98 2.82 -4.84
C LEU A 49 7.17 2.30 -5.65
N ASP A 50 8.32 2.06 -5.00
CA ASP A 50 9.51 1.48 -5.66
C ASP A 50 9.27 0.06 -6.18
N GLN A 51 8.30 -0.66 -5.60
CA GLN A 51 7.90 -2.00 -6.05
C GLN A 51 6.93 -1.99 -7.24
N ILE A 52 6.46 -0.82 -7.68
CA ILE A 52 5.56 -0.72 -8.84
C ILE A 52 6.37 -1.01 -10.10
N ASN A 53 6.03 -2.13 -10.74
CA ASN A 53 6.63 -2.48 -12.02
C ASN A 53 6.16 -1.51 -13.11
N GLU A 54 7.12 -0.99 -13.88
CA GLU A 54 6.82 -0.15 -15.04
C GLU A 54 5.95 -0.93 -16.05
N PRO A 55 4.89 -0.32 -16.59
CA PRO A 55 4.11 -0.95 -17.64
C PRO A 55 4.99 -1.14 -18.88
N LYS A 56 4.92 -2.33 -19.49
CA LYS A 56 5.56 -2.55 -20.79
C LYS A 56 4.95 -1.58 -21.80
N ARG A 57 5.78 -0.81 -22.49
CA ARG A 57 5.31 0.01 -23.61
C ARG A 57 4.71 -0.92 -24.68
N PRO A 58 3.54 -0.58 -25.23
CA PRO A 58 2.92 -1.37 -26.30
C PRO A 58 3.75 -1.34 -27.59
#